data_AF-A0A101PVN5-F1
#
_entry.id   AF-A0A101PVN5-F1
#
_cell.length_a   1.000
_cell.length_b   1.000
_cell.length_c   1.000
_cell.angle_alpha   90.00
_cell.angle_beta   90.00
_cell.angle_gamma   90.00
#
_symmetry.space_group_name_H-M   'P 1'
#
loop_
_entity.id
_entity.type
_entity.pdbx_description
1 polymer ?
#
loop_
_entity_poly.entity_id
_entity_poly.type
_entity_poly.pdbx_seq_one_letter_code
_entity_poly.pdbx_strand_id
1 'polypeptide(L)' 'MQRLLCERRVEVLDAVVITRELLGAGPTSLAEAKTIVLTSPGRGRELRVHERFMDDLERKGAFNQ' A
#
# COMPACT_ATOMS: atom_id res chain seq x y z
N MET A 1 -2.77 13.96 -5.69
CA MET A 1 -1.49 13.71 -5.01
C MET A 1 -0.80 12.45 -5.51
N GLN A 2 -1.40 11.25 -5.48
CA GLN A 2 -0.72 10.02 -5.94
C GLN A 2 -0.16 10.10 -7.37
N ARG A 3 -0.93 10.69 -8.29
CA ARG A 3 -0.47 10.96 -9.66
C ARG A 3 0.87 11.73 -9.71
N LEU A 4 1.02 12.78 -8.89
CA LEU A 4 2.25 13.56 -8.81
C LEU A 4 3.42 12.72 -8.25
N LEU A 5 3.18 11.92 -7.21
CA LEU A 5 4.20 11.04 -6.64
C LEU A 5 4.66 9.97 -7.64
N CYS A 6 3.72 9.40 -8.41
CA CYS A 6 4.02 8.48 -9.50
C CYS A 6 4.81 9.15 -10.63
N GLU A 7 4.40 10.34 -11.08
CA GLU A 7 5.10 11.13 -12.11
C GLU A 7 6.53 11.50 -11.67
N ARG A 8 6.74 11.73 -10.37
CA ARG A 8 8.06 11.99 -9.76
C ARG A 8 8.86 10.74 -9.45
N ARG A 9 8.34 9.55 -9.76
CA ARG A 9 8.96 8.24 -9.46
C ARG A 9 9.33 8.09 -7.97
N VAL A 10 8.49 8.62 -7.08
CA VAL A 10 8.65 8.39 -5.65
C VAL A 10 8.47 6.89 -5.40
N GLU A 11 9.30 6.30 -4.56
CA GLU A 11 9.19 4.88 -4.25
C GLU A 11 7.88 4.59 -3.49
N VAL A 12 7.36 3.37 -3.63
CA VAL A 12 6.01 3.05 -3.11
C VAL A 12 5.91 3.21 -1.59
N LEU A 13 6.99 2.90 -0.86
CA LEU A 13 7.03 3.04 0.59
C LEU A 13 7.00 4.51 1.00
N ASP A 14 7.79 5.36 0.35
CA ASP A 14 7.81 6.80 0.61
C ASP A 14 6.45 7.42 0.30
N ALA A 15 5.80 6.99 -0.78
CA ALA A 15 4.45 7.43 -1.09
C ALA A 15 3.43 7.03 0.00
N VAL A 16 3.54 5.83 0.58
CA VAL A 16 2.71 5.40 1.71
C VAL A 16 2.97 6.24 2.96
N VAL A 17 4.24 6.50 3.30
CA VAL A 17 4.59 7.34 4.46
C VAL A 17 4.04 8.75 4.28
N ILE A 18 4.31 9.41 3.14
CA ILE A 18 3.79 10.75 2.84
C ILE A 18 2.26 10.79 2.94
N THR A 19 1.58 9.81 2.35
CA THR A 19 0.11 9.73 2.36
C THR A 19 -0.43 9.56 3.78
N ARG A 20 0.22 8.72 4.60
CA ARG A 20 -0.16 8.51 6.00
C ARG A 20 -0.01 9.77 6.83
N GLU A 21 1.11 10.49 6.68
CA GLU A 21 1.31 11.76 7.39
C GLU A 21 0.23 12.79 7.03
N LEU A 22 -0.20 12.80 5.77
CA LEU A 22 -1.27 13.70 5.30
C LEU A 22 -2.67 13.29 5.77
N LEU A 23 -2.93 12.00 5.97
CA LEU A 23 -4.19 11.52 6.57
C LEU A 23 -4.28 11.82 8.07
N GLY A 24 -3.13 12.06 8.71
CA GLY A 24 -3.01 12.21 10.16
C GLY A 24 -2.81 10.87 10.88
N ALA A 25 -2.27 10.94 12.09
CA ALA A 25 -2.00 9.76 12.90
C ALA A 25 -3.30 9.15 13.42
N GLY A 26 -3.57 7.90 13.01
CA GLY A 26 -4.70 7.11 13.50
C GLY A 26 -4.42 5.61 13.41
N PRO A 27 -5.14 4.76 14.17
CA PRO A 27 -4.93 3.31 14.15
C PRO A 27 -5.07 2.69 12.75
N THR A 28 -5.93 3.27 11.91
CA THR A 28 -6.20 2.81 10.53
C THR A 28 -5.40 3.57 9.46
N SER A 29 -4.72 4.66 9.84
CA SER A 29 -4.04 5.56 8.91
C SER A 29 -3.07 4.85 7.95
N LEU A 30 -2.35 3.84 8.44
CA LEU A 30 -1.44 3.06 7.61
C LEU A 30 -2.19 2.18 6.60
N ALA A 31 -3.27 1.52 7.02
CA ALA A 31 -4.09 0.70 6.14
C ALA A 31 -4.74 1.54 5.04
N GLU A 32 -5.31 2.69 5.42
CA GLU A 32 -5.91 3.65 4.49
C GLU A 32 -4.87 4.21 3.50
N ALA A 33 -3.67 4.58 3.98
CA ALA A 33 -2.58 5.05 3.13
C ALA A 33 -2.15 3.99 2.11
N LYS A 34 -2.00 2.72 2.53
CA LYS A 34 -1.69 1.61 1.61
C LYS A 34 -2.76 1.44 0.55
N THR A 35 -4.04 1.46 0.93
CA THR A 35 -5.15 1.36 -0.01
C THR A 35 -5.10 2.49 -1.04
N ILE A 36 -4.97 3.74 -0.60
CA ILE A 36 -4.91 4.91 -1.49
C ILE A 36 -3.72 4.84 -2.45
N VAL A 37 -2.54 4.46 -1.97
CA VAL A 37 -1.32 4.39 -2.82
C VAL A 37 -1.41 3.22 -3.79
N LEU A 38 -1.67 2.00 -3.31
CA LEU A 38 -1.59 0.80 -4.14
C LEU A 38 -2.70 0.72 -5.20
N THR A 39 -3.88 1.27 -4.92
CA THR A 39 -4.97 1.33 -5.90
C THR A 39 -4.84 2.50 -6.89
N SER A 40 -3.82 3.34 -6.74
CA SER A 40 -3.62 4.48 -7.64
C SER A 40 -3.03 4.08 -9.01
N PRO A 41 -3.35 4.82 -10.08
CA PRO A 41 -2.74 4.60 -11.39
C PRO A 41 -1.21 4.62 -11.32
N GLY A 42 -0.57 3.64 -11.96
CA GLY A 42 0.89 3.49 -11.96
C GLY A 42 1.45 2.56 -10.87
N ARG A 43 0.62 2.05 -9.95
CA ARG A 43 1.04 1.13 -8.87
C ARG A 43 0.57 -0.31 -9.02
N GLY A 44 0.09 -0.68 -10.21
CA GLY A 44 -0.47 -2.01 -10.46
C GLY A 44 0.51 -3.16 -10.24
N ARG A 45 1.83 -2.95 -10.39
CA ARG A 45 2.83 -3.98 -10.09
C ARG A 45 2.93 -4.21 -8.59
N GLU A 46 3.04 -3.14 -7.82
CA GLU A 46 3.15 -3.17 -6.36
C GLU A 46 1.88 -3.71 -5.73
N LEU A 47 0.70 -3.35 -6.25
CA LEU A 47 -0.57 -3.92 -5.82
C LEU A 47 -0.60 -5.45 -5.99
N ARG A 48 -0.25 -5.97 -7.18
CA ARG A 48 -0.21 -7.43 -7.42
C ARG A 48 0.77 -8.17 -6.52
N VAL A 49 1.92 -7.56 -6.22
CA VAL A 49 2.91 -8.13 -5.28
C VAL A 49 2.32 -8.14 -3.87
N HIS A 50 1.65 -7.06 -3.47
CA HIS A 50 1.00 -6.99 -2.17
C HIS A 50 -0.09 -8.04 -2.01
N GLU A 51 -1.00 -8.17 -2.98
CA GLU A 51 -2.08 -9.15 -2.98
C GLU A 51 -1.55 -10.57 -2.87
N ARG A 52 -0.58 -10.95 -3.73
CA ARG A 52 0.04 -12.29 -3.67
C ARG A 52 0.66 -12.58 -2.32
N PHE A 53 1.32 -11.59 -1.71
CA PHE A 53 1.92 -11.75 -0.40
C PHE A 53 0.87 -11.95 0.69
N MET A 54 -0.26 -11.23 0.62
CA MET A 54 -1.38 -11.41 1.55
C MET A 54 -2.04 -12.78 1.36
N ASP A 55 -2.27 -13.22 0.12
CA ASP A 55 -2.82 -14.54 -0.18
C ASP A 55 -1.93 -15.66 0.40
N ASP A 56 -0.60 -15.52 0.28
CA ASP A 56 0.35 -16.48 0.83
C ASP A 56 0.36 -16.48 2.37
N LEU A 57 0.19 -15.30 3.00
CA LEU A 57 0.06 -15.19 4.45
C LEU A 57 -1.24 -15.80 4.96
N GLU A 58 -2.36 -15.53 4.31
CA GLU A 58 -3.65 -16.12 4.65
C GLU A 58 -3.61 -17.65 4.52
N ARG A 59 -3.04 -18.16 3.43
CA ARG A 59 -2.85 -19.59 3.24
C ARG A 59 -1.98 -20.21 4.34
N LYS A 60 -0.84 -19.59 4.68
CA LYS A 60 0.04 -20.09 5.76
C LYS A 60 -0.60 -19.97 7.15
N GLY A 61 -1.36 -18.91 7.41
CA GLY A 61 -2.11 -18.72 8.64
C GLY A 61 -3.25 -19.73 8.81
N ALA A 62 -3.85 -20.19 7.71
CA ALA A 62 -4.84 -21.26 7.69
C ALA A 62 -4.23 -22.66 7.90
N PHE A 63 -2.95 -22.86 7.57
CA PHE A 63 -2.23 -24.10 7.86
C PHE A 63 -1.72 -24.21 9.31
N ASN A 64 -1.75 -23.12 10.07
CA ASN A 64 -1.26 -23.05 11.46
C ASN A 64 -2.40 -22.97 12.50
N GLN A 65 -3.65 -23.24 12.09
CA GLN A 65 -4.84 -23.36 12.95
C GLN A 65 -5.39 -24.78 12.87
#